data_AF-A0A661H0S5-F1
#
_entry.id   AF-A0A661H0S5-F1
#
_cell.length_a   1.000
_cell.length_b   1.000
_cell.length_c   1.000
_cell.angle_alpha   90.00
_cell.angle_beta   90.00
_cell.angle_gamma   90.00
#
_symmetry.space_group_name_H-M   'P 1'
#
loop_
_entity.id
_entity.type
_entity.pdbx_description
1 polymer ?
#
loop_
_entity_poly.entity_id
_entity_poly.type
_entity_poly.pdbx_seq_one_letter_code
_entity_poly.pdbx_strand_id
1 'polypeptide(L)'
;MTIELGQIALLAALLTAFSLGLFPMIGTYTGNRRLMAVSTSAALIQCLLLIIAFGILTSAFVNQDFSVEYVARNSNSLLPMMYRYSAVWSAHEGSLLLWELILCLWIAAVALFSKRLPEVFRARVLAVLGWVSMGFLLFILFTSNPFGRLIPSAAEGLDLNPLLQDFGLIVHPPLLYMGYVGFSVAFAFAVAALLGGEISRDWVRWSRPWTLVAWS
;
A
#
# COMPACT_ATOMS: atom_id res chain seq x y z
N MET A 1 -11.77 11.86 16.21
CA MET A 1 -12.81 11.34 15.29
C MET A 1 -12.27 11.06 13.90
N THR A 2 -11.51 11.98 13.27
CA THR A 2 -10.90 11.74 11.95
C THR A 2 -9.85 10.62 11.99
N ILE A 3 -9.06 10.52 13.06
CA ILE A 3 -8.02 9.50 13.23
C ILE A 3 -8.60 8.08 13.28
N GLU A 4 -9.72 7.89 13.95
CA GLU A 4 -10.42 6.61 14.01
C GLU A 4 -10.93 6.18 12.63
N LEU A 5 -11.28 7.12 11.75
CA LEU A 5 -11.61 6.80 10.35
C LEU A 5 -10.39 6.28 9.58
N GLY A 6 -9.19 6.78 9.87
CA GLY A 6 -7.95 6.24 9.31
C GLY A 6 -7.72 4.78 9.72
N GLN A 7 -7.92 4.49 11.01
CA GLN A 7 -7.86 3.11 11.53
C GLN A 7 -8.91 2.20 10.89
N ILE A 8 -10.16 2.67 10.79
CA ILE A 8 -11.25 1.91 10.14
C ILE A 8 -10.92 1.68 8.66
N ALA A 9 -10.34 2.65 7.97
CA ALA A 9 -9.92 2.49 6.58
C ALA A 9 -8.84 1.40 6.43
N LEU A 10 -7.85 1.32 7.35
CA LEU A 10 -6.86 0.23 7.33
C LEU A 10 -7.49 -1.15 7.59
N LEU A 11 -8.41 -1.25 8.55
CA LEU A 11 -9.13 -2.49 8.81
C LEU A 11 -9.99 -2.93 7.61
N ALA A 12 -10.69 -1.99 6.99
CA ALA A 12 -11.46 -2.25 5.77
C ALA A 12 -10.54 -2.64 4.60
N ALA A 13 -9.37 -2.02 4.49
CA ALA A 13 -8.38 -2.37 3.48
C ALA A 13 -7.86 -3.79 3.69
N LEU A 14 -7.61 -4.22 4.93
CA LEU A 14 -7.21 -5.59 5.25
C LEU A 14 -8.27 -6.61 4.81
N LEU A 15 -9.55 -6.36 5.12
CA LEU A 15 -10.65 -7.22 4.68
C LEU A 15 -10.76 -7.26 3.15
N THR A 16 -10.49 -6.13 2.49
CA THR A 16 -10.49 -6.04 1.03
C THR A 16 -9.31 -6.78 0.42
N ALA A 17 -8.11 -6.70 1.03
CA ALA A 17 -6.91 -7.44 0.62
C ALA A 17 -7.11 -8.95 0.74
N PHE A 18 -7.69 -9.40 1.86
CA PHE A 18 -8.07 -10.79 2.07
C PHE A 18 -9.05 -11.26 0.98
N SER A 19 -10.09 -10.46 0.70
CA SER A 19 -11.07 -10.74 -0.35
C SER A 19 -10.44 -10.77 -1.75
N LEU A 20 -9.50 -9.86 -2.04
CA LEU A 20 -8.72 -9.78 -3.28
C LEU A 20 -7.85 -11.02 -3.48
N GLY A 21 -7.24 -11.53 -2.41
CA GLY A 21 -6.45 -12.76 -2.44
C GLY A 21 -7.31 -14.02 -2.58
N LEU A 22 -8.42 -14.11 -1.84
CA LEU A 22 -9.20 -15.32 -1.72
C LEU A 22 -10.13 -15.58 -2.91
N PHE A 23 -11.03 -14.64 -3.22
CA PHE A 23 -12.11 -14.90 -4.17
C PHE A 23 -11.62 -15.11 -5.60
N PRO A 24 -10.75 -14.26 -6.17
CA PRO A 24 -10.24 -14.47 -7.52
C PRO A 24 -9.48 -15.78 -7.64
N MET A 25 -8.73 -16.16 -6.61
CA MET A 25 -8.01 -17.44 -6.59
C MET A 25 -8.98 -18.62 -6.67
N ILE A 26 -10.02 -18.66 -5.82
CA ILE A 26 -11.07 -19.68 -5.90
C ILE A 26 -11.74 -19.67 -7.29
N GLY A 27 -12.02 -18.49 -7.84
CA GLY A 27 -12.58 -18.32 -9.17
C GLY A 27 -11.75 -18.97 -10.26
N THR A 28 -10.42 -18.94 -10.14
CA THR A 28 -9.51 -19.53 -11.14
C THR A 28 -9.54 -21.05 -11.15
N TYR A 29 -9.79 -21.70 -10.00
CA TYR A 29 -9.88 -23.16 -9.90
C TYR A 29 -11.28 -23.70 -10.16
N THR A 30 -12.31 -22.89 -9.92
CA THR A 30 -13.72 -23.27 -10.11
C THR A 30 -14.28 -22.88 -11.48
N GLY A 31 -13.53 -22.07 -12.26
CA GLY A 31 -14.02 -21.47 -13.50
C GLY A 31 -15.09 -20.37 -13.29
N ASN A 32 -15.30 -19.92 -12.05
CA ASN A 32 -16.35 -18.95 -11.73
C ASN A 32 -15.89 -17.52 -12.05
N ARG A 33 -16.40 -16.97 -13.17
CA ARG A 33 -16.12 -15.60 -13.62
C ARG A 33 -16.52 -14.51 -12.62
N ARG A 34 -17.58 -14.72 -11.83
CA ARG A 34 -18.00 -13.73 -10.82
C ARG A 34 -16.97 -13.60 -9.71
N LEU A 35 -16.42 -14.73 -9.25
CA LEU A 35 -15.35 -14.73 -8.26
C LEU A 35 -14.05 -14.10 -8.82
N MET A 36 -13.71 -14.37 -10.08
CA MET A 36 -12.57 -13.71 -10.74
C MET A 36 -12.78 -12.19 -10.89
N ALA A 37 -14.01 -11.75 -11.19
CA ALA A 37 -14.34 -10.33 -11.34
C ALA A 37 -14.16 -9.51 -10.06
N VAL A 38 -14.23 -10.13 -8.87
CA VAL A 38 -13.94 -9.49 -7.58
C VAL A 38 -12.56 -8.84 -7.58
N SER A 39 -11.58 -9.41 -8.31
CA SER A 39 -10.20 -8.91 -8.34
C SER A 39 -10.08 -7.44 -8.70
N THR A 40 -10.88 -6.96 -9.66
CA THR A 40 -10.78 -5.56 -10.12
C THR A 40 -11.42 -4.62 -9.11
N SER A 41 -12.62 -4.94 -8.62
CA SER A 41 -13.31 -4.09 -7.64
C SER A 41 -12.55 -4.03 -6.32
N ALA A 42 -12.08 -5.17 -5.81
CA ALA A 42 -11.34 -5.21 -4.55
C ALA A 42 -10.01 -4.44 -4.64
N ALA A 43 -9.26 -4.56 -5.74
CA ALA A 43 -8.04 -3.77 -5.99
C ALA A 43 -8.29 -2.25 -5.91
N LEU A 44 -9.35 -1.76 -6.56
CA LEU A 44 -9.67 -0.33 -6.59
C LEU A 44 -10.20 0.18 -5.25
N ILE A 45 -11.06 -0.61 -4.59
CA ILE A 45 -11.59 -0.28 -3.25
C ILE A 45 -10.44 -0.20 -2.25
N GLN A 46 -9.53 -1.16 -2.29
CA GLN A 46 -8.38 -1.19 -1.39
C GLN A 46 -7.47 0.03 -1.60
N CYS A 47 -7.16 0.36 -2.85
CA CYS A 47 -6.37 1.55 -3.19
C CYS A 47 -7.03 2.83 -2.67
N LEU A 48 -8.34 2.98 -2.85
CA LEU A 48 -9.09 4.12 -2.33
C LEU A 48 -9.02 4.21 -0.79
N LEU A 49 -9.19 3.09 -0.09
CA LEU A 49 -9.10 3.03 1.37
C LEU A 49 -7.71 3.44 1.89
N LEU A 50 -6.65 3.01 1.21
CA LEU A 50 -5.27 3.37 1.53
C LEU A 50 -4.96 4.84 1.24
N ILE A 51 -5.48 5.40 0.15
CA ILE A 51 -5.40 6.84 -0.14
C ILE A 51 -6.10 7.63 0.98
N ILE A 52 -7.27 7.19 1.42
CA ILE A 52 -8.01 7.85 2.51
C ILE A 52 -7.22 7.77 3.82
N ALA A 53 -6.72 6.59 4.19
CA ALA A 53 -5.92 6.42 5.41
C ALA A 53 -4.67 7.33 5.38
N PHE A 54 -3.90 7.27 4.29
CA PHE A 54 -2.70 8.09 4.13
C PHE A 54 -3.02 9.59 4.15
N GLY A 55 -4.12 10.02 3.52
CA GLY A 55 -4.59 11.40 3.55
C GLY A 55 -4.99 11.87 4.94
N ILE A 56 -5.66 11.03 5.73
CA ILE A 56 -6.00 11.32 7.14
C ILE A 56 -4.73 11.47 7.97
N LEU A 57 -3.76 10.56 7.82
CA LEU A 57 -2.49 10.65 8.56
C LEU A 57 -1.71 11.91 8.16
N THR A 58 -1.66 12.22 6.87
CA THR A 58 -1.03 13.45 6.36
C THR A 58 -1.68 14.70 6.97
N SER A 59 -3.01 14.73 7.03
CA SER A 59 -3.75 15.81 7.70
C SER A 59 -3.38 15.93 9.18
N ALA A 60 -3.19 14.82 9.89
CA ALA A 60 -2.77 14.82 11.29
C ALA A 60 -1.38 15.45 11.47
N PHE A 61 -0.40 15.12 10.61
CA PHE A 61 0.93 15.75 10.65
C PHE A 61 0.90 17.24 10.30
N VAL A 62 0.18 17.62 9.24
CA VAL A 62 0.09 19.02 8.79
C VAL A 62 -0.54 19.91 9.87
N ASN A 63 -1.60 19.42 10.52
CA ASN A 63 -2.32 20.11 11.58
C ASN A 63 -1.70 19.93 12.97
N GLN A 64 -0.59 19.17 13.09
CA GLN A 64 0.09 18.91 14.36
C GLN A 64 -0.83 18.30 15.43
N ASP A 65 -1.61 17.28 15.04
CA ASP A 65 -2.48 16.55 15.97
C ASP A 65 -1.65 15.63 16.89
N PHE A 66 -1.12 16.19 17.96
CA PHE A 66 -0.31 15.50 18.99
C PHE A 66 -1.11 14.54 19.88
N SER A 67 -2.40 14.33 19.59
CA SER A 67 -3.15 13.22 20.16
C SER A 67 -2.93 11.89 19.39
N VAL A 68 -2.24 11.95 18.24
CA VAL A 68 -1.71 10.77 17.54
C VAL A 68 -0.26 10.56 17.97
N GLU A 69 0.03 9.37 18.52
CA GLU A 69 1.35 9.04 19.04
C GLU A 69 2.45 9.18 17.98
N TYR A 70 2.16 8.75 16.75
CA TYR A 70 3.11 8.84 15.66
C TYR A 70 3.46 10.30 15.30
N VAL A 71 2.46 11.20 15.27
CA VAL A 71 2.66 12.64 15.02
C VAL A 71 3.45 13.27 16.16
N ALA A 72 3.04 13.02 17.41
CA ALA A 72 3.69 13.57 18.60
C ALA A 72 5.16 13.14 18.71
N ARG A 73 5.54 11.96 18.21
CA ARG A 73 6.92 11.48 18.25
C ARG A 73 7.82 12.02 17.12
N ASN A 74 7.26 12.54 16.03
CA ASN A 74 8.01 12.81 14.79
C ASN A 74 7.77 14.20 14.20
N SER A 75 7.18 15.12 14.94
CA SER A 75 6.87 16.48 14.48
C SER A 75 6.65 17.43 15.66
N ASN A 76 6.87 18.74 15.45
CA ASN A 76 6.51 19.82 16.38
C ASN A 76 5.86 21.01 15.65
N SER A 77 5.32 21.93 16.44
CA SER A 77 4.67 23.17 15.97
C SER A 77 5.57 24.11 15.16
N LEU A 78 6.89 24.05 15.32
CA LEU A 78 7.88 24.87 14.60
C LEU A 78 8.41 24.22 13.32
N LEU A 79 8.13 22.93 13.09
CA LEU A 79 8.63 22.20 11.94
C LEU A 79 8.11 22.84 10.64
N PRO A 80 8.98 23.17 9.66
CA PRO A 80 8.56 23.74 8.39
C PRO A 80 7.53 22.85 7.67
N MET A 81 6.59 23.48 6.95
CA MET A 81 5.44 22.79 6.35
C MET A 81 5.85 21.61 5.45
N MET A 82 6.89 21.78 4.63
CA MET A 82 7.40 20.72 3.75
C MET A 82 7.83 19.46 4.53
N TYR A 83 8.41 19.65 5.72
CA TYR A 83 8.82 18.54 6.59
C TYR A 83 7.66 17.94 7.37
N ARG A 84 6.54 18.66 7.56
CA ARG A 84 5.30 18.06 8.09
C ARG A 84 4.71 17.05 7.10
N TYR A 85 4.73 17.38 5.80
CA TYR A 85 4.30 16.44 4.77
C TYR A 85 5.22 15.22 4.70
N SER A 86 6.54 15.41 4.73
CA SER A 86 7.47 14.29 4.65
C SER A 86 7.66 13.51 5.95
N ALA A 87 7.29 14.09 7.11
CA ALA A 87 7.26 13.39 8.38
C ALA A 87 6.25 12.23 8.39
N VAL A 88 5.27 12.24 7.49
CA VAL A 88 4.31 11.14 7.31
C VAL A 88 5.00 9.81 7.01
N TRP A 89 6.21 9.83 6.44
CA TRP A 89 7.00 8.63 6.14
C TRP A 89 8.40 8.65 6.76
N SER A 90 8.63 9.47 7.79
CA SER A 90 9.97 9.62 8.40
C SER A 90 10.34 8.52 9.39
N ALA A 91 9.40 7.67 9.77
CA ALA A 91 9.65 6.55 10.67
C ALA A 91 8.96 5.28 10.16
N HIS A 92 9.06 4.23 10.95
CA HIS A 92 8.68 2.88 10.55
C HIS A 92 7.19 2.77 10.16
N GLU A 93 6.28 3.29 10.99
CA GLU A 93 4.83 3.24 10.80
C GLU A 93 4.40 3.93 9.49
N GLY A 94 4.90 5.14 9.29
CA GLY A 94 4.62 5.95 8.12
C GLY A 94 5.22 5.40 6.83
N SER A 95 6.46 4.95 6.90
CA SER A 95 7.17 4.35 5.77
C SER A 95 6.48 3.08 5.27
N LEU A 96 5.99 2.23 6.17
CA LEU A 96 5.21 1.04 5.81
C LEU A 96 3.85 1.38 5.22
N LEU A 97 3.17 2.43 5.72
CA LEU A 97 1.92 2.89 5.12
C LEU A 97 2.15 3.46 3.71
N LEU A 98 3.24 4.20 3.49
CA LEU A 98 3.63 4.68 2.15
C LEU A 98 3.95 3.52 1.21
N TRP A 99 4.69 2.51 1.69
CA TRP A 99 4.99 1.30 0.94
C TRP A 99 3.70 0.58 0.50
N GLU A 100 2.77 0.39 1.43
CA GLU A 100 1.48 -0.26 1.15
C GLU A 100 0.60 0.55 0.20
N LEU A 101 0.62 1.89 0.32
CA LEU A 101 -0.07 2.77 -0.61
C LEU A 101 0.48 2.60 -2.04
N ILE A 102 1.80 2.59 -2.20
CA ILE A 102 2.45 2.38 -3.50
C ILE A 102 2.15 0.98 -4.04
N LEU A 103 2.13 -0.05 -3.18
CA LEU A 103 1.74 -1.40 -3.57
C LEU A 103 0.31 -1.40 -4.12
N CYS A 104 -0.64 -0.79 -3.41
CA CYS A 104 -2.03 -0.69 -3.87
C CYS A 104 -2.19 0.10 -5.17
N LEU A 105 -1.36 1.13 -5.41
CA LEU A 105 -1.33 1.84 -6.69
C LEU A 105 -0.88 0.92 -7.84
N TRP A 106 0.14 0.09 -7.62
CA TRP A 106 0.56 -0.94 -8.57
C TRP A 106 -0.52 -2.00 -8.81
N ILE A 107 -1.19 -2.47 -7.75
CA ILE A 107 -2.30 -3.42 -7.85
C ILE A 107 -3.45 -2.83 -8.70
N ALA A 108 -3.83 -1.59 -8.42
CA ALA A 108 -4.84 -0.87 -9.19
C ALA A 108 -4.42 -0.69 -10.65
N ALA A 109 -3.16 -0.32 -10.91
CA ALA A 109 -2.63 -0.21 -12.26
C ALA A 109 -2.72 -1.55 -13.01
N VAL A 110 -2.33 -2.67 -12.39
CA VAL A 110 -2.46 -4.00 -12.99
C VAL A 110 -3.92 -4.31 -13.31
N ALA A 111 -4.84 -4.03 -12.38
CA ALA A 111 -6.27 -4.27 -12.57
C ALA A 111 -6.86 -3.47 -13.73
N LEU A 112 -6.41 -2.23 -13.93
CA LEU A 112 -6.93 -1.33 -14.97
C LEU A 112 -6.29 -1.56 -16.35
N PHE A 113 -4.98 -1.79 -16.40
CA PHE A 113 -4.21 -1.79 -17.65
C PHE A 113 -3.90 -3.19 -18.20
N SER A 114 -4.10 -4.26 -17.42
CA SER A 114 -3.81 -5.63 -17.85
C SER A 114 -5.02 -6.38 -18.45
N LYS A 115 -6.01 -5.66 -19.00
CA LYS A 115 -7.25 -6.26 -19.52
C LYS A 115 -7.04 -7.24 -20.69
N ARG A 116 -5.91 -7.15 -21.39
CA ARG A 116 -5.53 -8.02 -22.52
C ARG A 116 -5.01 -9.39 -22.08
N LEU A 117 -4.69 -9.57 -20.80
CA LEU A 117 -4.25 -10.86 -20.28
C LEU A 117 -5.43 -11.85 -20.23
N PRO A 118 -5.17 -13.16 -20.36
CA PRO A 118 -6.17 -14.18 -20.07
C PRO A 118 -6.78 -13.96 -18.68
N GLU A 119 -8.11 -14.05 -18.58
CA GLU A 119 -8.87 -13.72 -17.37
C GLU A 119 -8.35 -14.47 -16.14
N VAL A 120 -8.13 -15.78 -16.27
CA VAL A 120 -7.60 -16.66 -15.22
C VAL A 120 -6.21 -16.20 -14.77
N PHE A 121 -5.32 -15.87 -15.71
CA PHE A 121 -3.97 -15.41 -15.38
C PHE A 121 -4.01 -14.06 -14.65
N ARG A 122 -4.79 -13.10 -15.14
CA ARG A 122 -4.97 -11.79 -14.49
C ARG A 122 -5.53 -11.93 -13.08
N ALA A 123 -6.53 -12.79 -12.88
CA ALA A 123 -7.13 -13.04 -11.58
C ALA A 123 -6.12 -13.62 -10.58
N ARG A 124 -5.24 -14.54 -11.01
CA ARG A 124 -4.16 -15.08 -10.16
C ARG A 124 -3.13 -14.02 -9.79
N VAL A 125 -2.70 -13.19 -10.75
CA VAL A 125 -1.76 -12.09 -10.47
C VAL A 125 -2.32 -11.17 -9.39
N LEU A 126 -3.56 -10.72 -9.55
CA LEU A 126 -4.20 -9.82 -8.58
C LEU A 126 -4.41 -10.51 -7.22
N ALA A 127 -4.73 -11.80 -7.19
CA ALA A 127 -4.83 -12.56 -5.95
C ALA A 127 -3.50 -12.66 -5.19
N VAL A 128 -2.40 -12.95 -5.91
CA VAL A 128 -1.07 -13.02 -5.30
C VAL A 128 -0.67 -11.66 -4.72
N LEU A 129 -0.91 -10.57 -5.46
CA LEU A 129 -0.66 -9.23 -4.94
C LEU A 129 -1.54 -8.91 -3.73
N GLY A 130 -2.79 -9.36 -3.72
CA GLY A 130 -3.69 -9.24 -2.57
C GLY A 130 -3.16 -9.92 -1.32
N TRP A 131 -2.53 -11.10 -1.43
CA TRP A 131 -1.88 -11.76 -0.29
C TRP A 131 -0.62 -11.04 0.19
N VAL A 132 0.20 -10.51 -0.73
CA VAL A 132 1.38 -9.70 -0.36
C VAL A 132 0.93 -8.48 0.45
N SER A 133 -0.04 -7.75 -0.09
CA SER A 133 -0.62 -6.57 0.56
C SER A 133 -1.30 -6.91 1.90
N MET A 134 -2.03 -8.02 1.99
CA MET A 134 -2.58 -8.51 3.26
C MET A 134 -1.48 -8.70 4.32
N GLY A 135 -0.31 -9.24 3.94
CA GLY A 135 0.83 -9.39 4.84
C GLY A 135 1.33 -8.05 5.40
N PHE A 136 1.51 -7.05 4.54
CA PHE A 136 1.90 -5.70 4.96
C PHE A 136 0.84 -5.04 5.84
N LEU A 137 -0.44 -5.16 5.49
CA LEU A 137 -1.54 -4.60 6.29
C LEU A 137 -1.65 -5.24 7.67
N LEU A 138 -1.46 -6.56 7.79
CA LEU A 138 -1.37 -7.23 9.09
C LEU A 138 -0.21 -6.67 9.90
N PHE A 139 0.96 -6.52 9.30
CA PHE A 139 2.13 -5.97 9.97
C PHE A 139 1.90 -4.53 10.44
N ILE A 140 1.34 -3.66 9.59
CA ILE A 140 0.98 -2.28 9.94
C ILE A 140 0.01 -2.28 11.13
N LEU A 141 -1.07 -3.06 11.07
CA LEU A 141 -2.12 -3.04 12.09
C LEU A 141 -1.65 -3.56 13.46
N PHE A 142 -0.79 -4.59 13.48
CA PHE A 142 -0.38 -5.25 14.73
C PHE A 142 0.95 -4.78 15.29
N THR A 143 1.85 -4.24 14.45
CA THR A 143 3.23 -3.95 14.86
C THR A 143 3.64 -2.50 14.60
N SER A 144 2.99 -1.79 13.68
CA SER A 144 3.44 -0.45 13.26
C SER A 144 2.27 0.46 12.92
N ASN A 145 1.31 0.54 13.83
CA ASN A 145 0.05 1.23 13.57
C ASN A 145 0.23 2.76 13.64
N PRO A 146 0.06 3.50 12.53
CA PRO A 146 0.29 4.94 12.49
C PRO A 146 -0.82 5.77 13.14
N PHE A 147 -1.96 5.15 13.49
CA PHE A 147 -3.12 5.82 14.11
C PHE A 147 -3.22 5.57 15.62
N GLY A 148 -2.15 5.08 16.25
CA GLY A 148 -2.05 4.94 17.69
C GLY A 148 -2.38 6.25 18.42
N ARG A 149 -3.25 6.17 19.43
CA ARG A 149 -3.70 7.34 20.20
C ARG A 149 -2.79 7.55 21.41
N LEU A 150 -2.43 8.80 21.66
CA LEU A 150 -1.73 9.23 22.87
C LEU A 150 -2.75 9.87 23.82
N ILE A 151 -2.98 9.25 24.99
CA ILE A 151 -3.96 9.71 25.98
C ILE A 151 -3.25 9.80 27.36
N PRO A 152 -3.12 11.00 27.95
CA PRO A 152 -3.51 12.32 27.41
C PRO A 152 -2.65 12.72 26.20
N SER A 153 -3.18 13.58 25.33
CA SER A 153 -2.42 14.11 24.19
C SER A 153 -1.23 14.92 24.66
N ALA A 154 -0.13 14.92 23.89
CA ALA A 154 1.00 15.78 24.19
C ALA A 154 0.65 17.25 23.92
N ALA A 155 1.20 18.15 24.74
CA ALA A 155 1.01 19.59 24.55
C ALA A 155 1.86 20.15 23.39
N GLU A 156 3.00 19.51 23.14
CA GLU A 156 3.92 19.77 22.04
C GLU A 156 4.53 18.44 21.61
N GLY A 157 4.81 18.29 20.33
CA GLY A 157 5.48 17.11 19.81
C GLY A 157 6.99 17.17 20.01
N LEU A 158 7.66 16.05 19.75
CA LEU A 158 9.11 15.98 19.66
C LEU A 158 9.57 16.64 18.35
N ASP A 159 10.74 16.29 17.84
CA ASP A 159 11.16 16.78 16.53
C ASP A 159 11.20 15.64 15.51
N LEU A 160 11.08 16.00 14.24
CA LEU A 160 11.56 15.13 13.19
C LEU A 160 13.07 14.99 13.38
N ASN A 161 13.60 13.77 13.29
CA ASN A 161 15.04 13.52 13.38
C ASN A 161 15.79 14.56 12.52
N PRO A 162 16.67 15.40 13.10
CA PRO A 162 17.33 16.49 12.38
C PRO A 162 18.09 16.02 11.13
N LEU A 163 18.55 14.76 11.11
CA LEU A 163 19.22 14.15 9.96
C LEU A 163 18.30 13.90 8.76
N LEU A 164 16.98 13.92 8.97
CA LEU A 164 15.97 13.73 7.93
C LEU A 164 15.34 15.06 7.48
N GLN A 165 15.81 16.19 8.01
CA GLN A 165 15.34 17.53 7.61
C GLN A 165 16.11 18.03 6.39
N ASP A 166 16.07 17.26 5.31
CA ASP A 166 16.71 17.57 4.05
C ASP A 166 15.81 17.19 2.84
N PHE A 167 16.19 17.68 1.66
CA PHE A 167 15.43 17.42 0.43
C PHE A 167 15.34 15.93 0.08
N GLY A 168 16.33 15.14 0.50
CA GLY A 168 16.37 13.69 0.32
C GLY A 168 15.19 12.99 0.98
N LEU A 169 14.81 13.32 2.23
CA LEU A 169 13.63 12.72 2.86
C LEU A 169 12.36 12.94 2.03
N ILE A 170 12.21 14.11 1.41
CA ILE A 170 11.00 14.48 0.67
C ILE A 170 10.85 13.62 -0.59
N VAL A 171 11.95 13.38 -1.30
CA VAL A 171 11.91 12.76 -2.64
C VAL A 171 12.30 11.28 -2.64
N HIS A 172 13.29 10.90 -1.83
CA HIS A 172 13.93 9.60 -1.94
C HIS A 172 13.00 8.43 -1.58
N PRO A 173 12.28 8.40 -0.45
CA PRO A 173 11.43 7.26 -0.10
C PRO A 173 10.31 7.00 -1.11
N PRO A 174 9.50 8.00 -1.55
CA PRO A 174 8.49 7.77 -2.59
C PRO A 174 9.08 7.25 -3.90
N LEU A 175 10.21 7.80 -4.35
CA LEU A 175 10.86 7.40 -5.60
C LEU A 175 11.43 5.97 -5.50
N LEU A 176 12.12 5.67 -4.41
CA LEU A 176 12.72 4.35 -4.15
C LEU A 176 11.63 3.27 -4.06
N TYR A 177 10.55 3.55 -3.33
CA TYR A 177 9.46 2.61 -3.16
C TYR A 177 8.67 2.40 -4.46
N MET A 178 8.51 3.43 -5.30
CA MET A 178 7.88 3.28 -6.61
C MET A 178 8.50 2.13 -7.42
N GLY A 179 9.84 2.04 -7.43
CA GLY A 179 10.57 0.97 -8.10
C GLY A 179 10.55 -0.36 -7.35
N TYR A 180 11.01 -0.38 -6.09
CA TYR A 180 11.12 -1.63 -5.32
C TYR A 180 9.79 -2.35 -5.13
N VAL A 181 8.73 -1.61 -4.81
CA VAL A 181 7.38 -2.18 -4.67
C VAL A 181 6.83 -2.62 -6.04
N GLY A 182 7.19 -1.92 -7.12
CA GLY A 182 6.79 -2.29 -8.48
C GLY A 182 7.25 -3.70 -8.88
N PHE A 183 8.40 -4.18 -8.37
CA PHE A 183 8.85 -5.54 -8.59
C PHE A 183 7.93 -6.62 -8.01
N SER A 184 7.06 -6.29 -7.04
CA SER A 184 6.01 -7.21 -6.58
C SER A 184 5.07 -7.63 -7.71
N VAL A 185 4.88 -6.80 -8.74
CA VAL A 185 4.10 -7.16 -9.93
C VAL A 185 4.81 -8.27 -10.72
N ALA A 186 6.11 -8.12 -10.99
CA ALA A 186 6.88 -9.14 -11.69
C ALA A 186 6.89 -10.47 -10.93
N PHE A 187 7.05 -10.42 -9.60
CA PHE A 187 6.91 -11.56 -8.72
C PHE A 187 5.53 -12.23 -8.85
N ALA A 188 4.44 -11.45 -8.78
CA ALA A 188 3.08 -11.98 -8.88
C ALA A 188 2.80 -12.63 -10.24
N PHE A 189 3.35 -12.10 -11.33
CA PHE A 189 3.27 -12.72 -12.66
C PHE A 189 3.97 -14.09 -12.69
N ALA A 190 5.16 -14.19 -12.09
CA ALA A 190 5.88 -15.46 -12.01
C ALA A 190 5.11 -16.49 -11.17
N VAL A 191 4.59 -16.10 -10.00
CA VAL A 191 3.77 -16.98 -9.14
C VAL A 191 2.49 -17.39 -9.86
N ALA A 192 1.80 -16.48 -10.54
CA ALA A 192 0.59 -16.78 -11.30
C ALA A 192 0.84 -17.79 -12.44
N ALA A 193 2.01 -17.72 -13.09
CA ALA A 193 2.43 -18.69 -14.10
C ALA A 193 2.67 -20.07 -13.48
N LEU A 194 3.38 -20.14 -12.34
CA LEU A 194 3.61 -21.38 -11.60
C LEU A 194 2.30 -22.03 -11.16
N LEU A 195 1.36 -21.25 -10.63
CA LEU A 195 0.02 -21.71 -10.25
C LEU A 195 -0.80 -22.23 -11.44
N GLY A 196 -0.46 -21.81 -12.66
CA GLY A 196 -1.09 -22.28 -13.89
C GLY A 196 -0.50 -23.54 -14.49
N GLY A 197 0.64 -24.03 -14.01
CA GLY A 197 1.27 -25.26 -14.50
C GLY A 197 1.90 -25.15 -15.90
N GLU A 198 1.57 -24.13 -16.68
CA GLU A 198 2.15 -23.88 -18.00
C GLU A 198 3.16 -22.72 -17.93
N ILE A 199 4.45 -23.03 -17.78
CA ILE A 199 5.54 -22.04 -17.86
C ILE A 199 5.81 -21.72 -19.35
N SER A 200 4.84 -21.08 -20.00
CA SER A 200 4.97 -20.62 -21.38
C SER A 200 5.87 -19.37 -21.46
N ARG A 201 6.33 -19.00 -22.66
CA ARG A 201 7.09 -17.74 -22.85
C ARG A 201 6.22 -16.49 -22.70
N ASP A 202 4.90 -16.63 -22.62
CA ASP A 202 3.98 -15.50 -22.68
C ASP A 202 3.96 -14.70 -21.38
N TRP A 203 4.08 -15.34 -20.21
CA TRP A 203 4.13 -14.60 -18.94
C TRP A 203 5.34 -13.67 -18.86
N VAL A 204 6.49 -14.06 -19.44
CA VAL A 204 7.70 -13.23 -19.52
C VAL A 204 7.44 -11.99 -20.40
N ARG A 205 6.74 -12.16 -21.52
CA ARG A 205 6.36 -11.05 -22.40
C ARG A 205 5.41 -10.09 -21.70
N TRP A 206 4.47 -10.64 -20.92
CA TRP A 206 3.47 -9.84 -20.20
C TRP A 206 4.06 -9.12 -18.98
N SER A 207 5.02 -9.70 -18.28
CA SER A 207 5.68 -9.07 -17.11
C SER A 207 6.65 -7.97 -17.51
N ARG A 208 7.30 -8.09 -18.67
CA ARG A 208 8.32 -7.16 -19.17
C ARG A 208 7.97 -5.67 -19.04
N PRO A 209 6.82 -5.15 -19.51
CA PRO A 209 6.51 -3.72 -19.37
C PRO A 209 6.45 -3.28 -17.90
N TRP A 210 5.89 -4.11 -17.01
CA TRP A 210 5.82 -3.82 -15.58
C TRP A 210 7.21 -3.80 -14.94
N THR A 211 8.05 -4.78 -15.28
CA THR A 211 9.44 -4.85 -14.81
C THR A 211 10.26 -3.64 -15.28
N LEU A 212 10.07 -3.20 -16.51
CA LEU A 212 10.81 -2.04 -17.04
C LEU A 212 10.41 -0.74 -16.35
N VAL A 213 9.11 -0.51 -16.11
CA VAL A 213 8.65 0.69 -15.39
C VAL A 213 9.09 0.67 -13.93
N ALA A 214 9.15 -0.51 -13.29
CA ALA A 214 9.67 -0.63 -11.92
C ALA A 214 11.19 -0.43 -11.82
N TRP A 215 11.92 -0.66 -12.91
CA TRP A 215 13.39 -0.53 -12.95
C TRP A 215 13.87 0.88 -13.30
N SER A 216 13.09 1.63 -14.08
CA SER A 216 13.42 2.98 -14.58
C SER A 216 13.22 4.06 -13.54
#